data_AF-A0A7J4HRJ2-F1
#
_entry.id   AF-A0A7J4HRJ2-F1
#
_cell.length_a   1.000
_cell.length_b   1.000
_cell.length_c   1.000
_cell.angle_alpha   90.00
_cell.angle_beta   90.00
_cell.angle_gamma   90.00
#
_symmetry.space_group_name_H-M   'P 1'
#
loop_
_entity.id
_entity.type
_entity.pdbx_description
1 polymer ?
#
loop_
_entity_poly.entity_id
_entity_poly.type
_entity_poly.pdbx_seq_one_letter_code
_entity_poly.pdbx_strand_id
1 'polypeptide(L)'
;MKFNFKKIASALTSTVLVGSTVALAAAASYPAPFVENGAADVAVVYGSDMDMAAVTDITTSLSSALGGGTAAGASTEAYGLFTTSTPLLLNKSINSVRTTVSASNMPNTLADTSFSGDVDATVTFSIVPGNNPRVMFAKEPTSSDDPNVVTKFSTASGNALYNATITFNKAVNFTHADSEGEEITLFGQDFTIASATDNTNLIMFKSAKKVFLTAGGSSPNPSEVVQI
;
A
#
# COMPACT_ATOMS: atom_id res chain seq x y z
N MET A 1 39.29 -52.92 -16.33
CA MET A 1 38.60 -51.79 -17.00
C MET A 1 38.78 -50.55 -16.14
N LYS A 2 39.24 -49.41 -16.71
CA LYS A 2 39.49 -48.16 -15.97
C LYS A 2 38.18 -47.36 -15.90
N PHE A 3 37.63 -47.18 -14.69
CA PHE A 3 36.43 -46.36 -14.48
C PHE A 3 36.79 -44.87 -14.56
N ASN A 4 36.14 -44.16 -15.48
CA ASN A 4 36.36 -42.73 -15.71
C ASN A 4 35.59 -41.89 -14.67
N PHE A 5 36.19 -41.67 -13.50
CA PHE A 5 35.62 -40.88 -12.38
C PHE A 5 35.20 -39.45 -12.76
N LYS A 6 35.75 -38.89 -13.84
CA LYS A 6 35.43 -37.51 -14.28
C LYS A 6 34.02 -37.36 -14.87
N LYS A 7 33.38 -38.44 -15.33
CA LYS A 7 32.04 -38.38 -15.95
C LYS A 7 30.88 -38.64 -14.97
N ILE A 8 31.16 -39.24 -13.81
CA ILE A 8 30.14 -39.54 -12.80
C ILE A 8 29.92 -38.34 -11.87
N ALA A 9 30.97 -37.55 -11.60
CA ALA A 9 30.87 -36.36 -10.75
C ALA A 9 30.00 -35.25 -11.35
N SER A 10 29.97 -35.08 -12.69
CA SER A 10 29.18 -34.01 -13.33
C SER A 10 27.68 -34.33 -13.42
N ALA A 11 27.30 -35.61 -13.43
CA ALA A 11 25.90 -36.02 -13.43
C ALA A 11 25.26 -35.83 -12.04
N LEU A 12 26.02 -36.09 -10.98
CA LEU A 12 25.57 -35.93 -9.59
C LEU A 12 25.38 -34.46 -9.19
N THR A 13 26.26 -33.56 -9.64
CA THR A 13 26.10 -32.11 -9.40
C THR A 13 24.94 -31.50 -10.19
N SER A 14 24.67 -31.95 -11.41
CA SER A 14 23.50 -31.49 -12.18
C SER A 14 22.17 -31.96 -11.58
N THR A 15 22.10 -33.18 -11.03
CA THR A 15 20.87 -33.65 -10.35
C THR A 15 20.66 -32.98 -8.98
N VAL A 16 21.73 -32.57 -8.29
CA VAL A 16 21.61 -31.80 -7.04
C VAL A 16 21.14 -30.37 -7.32
N LEU A 17 21.61 -29.72 -8.40
CA LEU A 17 21.16 -28.37 -8.78
C LEU A 17 19.71 -28.35 -9.32
N VAL A 18 19.28 -29.40 -10.02
CA VAL A 18 17.88 -29.53 -10.46
C VAL A 18 17.00 -29.98 -9.29
N GLY A 19 17.50 -30.83 -8.39
CA GLY A 19 16.79 -31.22 -7.17
C GLY A 19 16.57 -30.06 -6.21
N SER A 20 17.52 -29.12 -6.09
CA SER A 20 17.35 -27.92 -5.26
C SER A 20 16.37 -26.92 -5.86
N THR A 21 16.25 -26.82 -7.19
CA THR A 21 15.23 -25.95 -7.82
C THR A 21 13.81 -26.51 -7.71
N VAL A 22 13.64 -27.84 -7.67
CA VAL A 22 12.33 -28.49 -7.45
C VAL A 22 11.94 -28.49 -5.96
N ALA A 23 12.89 -28.59 -5.03
CA ALA A 23 12.62 -28.44 -3.59
C ALA A 23 12.24 -26.98 -3.23
N LEU A 24 12.79 -25.98 -3.93
CA LEU A 24 12.37 -24.58 -3.82
C LEU A 24 11.00 -24.31 -4.47
N ALA A 25 10.56 -25.10 -5.45
CA ALA A 25 9.22 -24.98 -6.03
C ALA A 25 8.12 -25.53 -5.09
N ALA A 26 8.43 -26.50 -4.23
CA ALA A 26 7.51 -26.99 -3.21
C ALA A 26 7.37 -26.06 -1.98
N ALA A 27 8.27 -25.07 -1.84
CA ALA A 27 8.15 -23.99 -0.87
C ALA A 27 7.45 -22.73 -1.44
N ALA A 28 6.92 -22.80 -2.68
CA ALA A 28 6.15 -21.71 -3.28
C ALA A 28 4.76 -21.53 -2.64
N SER A 29 4.32 -22.47 -1.81
CA SER A 29 3.15 -22.30 -0.95
C SER A 29 3.59 -21.81 0.41
N TYR A 30 3.79 -20.50 0.52
CA TYR A 30 3.79 -19.84 1.83
C TYR A 30 2.52 -20.27 2.59
N PRO A 31 2.62 -20.76 3.83
CA PRO A 31 1.45 -20.97 4.66
C PRO A 31 0.70 -19.62 4.72
N ALA A 32 -0.59 -19.61 4.39
CA ALA A 32 -1.41 -18.42 4.59
C ALA A 32 -1.41 -18.08 6.09
N PRO A 33 -0.94 -16.88 6.46
CA PRO A 33 -1.85 -16.03 7.23
C PRO A 33 -1.73 -14.52 6.91
N PHE A 34 -1.31 -14.11 5.70
CA PHE A 34 -1.08 -12.68 5.43
C PHE A 34 -2.19 -11.96 4.64
N VAL A 35 -3.22 -12.71 4.20
CA VAL A 35 -4.48 -12.16 3.69
C VAL A 35 -5.61 -13.11 4.09
N GLU A 36 -6.27 -12.83 5.20
CA GLU A 36 -7.55 -13.47 5.54
C GLU A 36 -8.66 -12.43 5.34
N ASN A 37 -9.69 -12.77 4.55
CA ASN A 37 -10.85 -11.90 4.30
C ASN A 37 -10.55 -10.51 3.69
N GLY A 38 -9.48 -10.37 2.89
CA GLY A 38 -9.20 -9.13 2.15
C GLY A 38 -8.59 -7.99 2.98
N ALA A 39 -8.20 -8.25 4.24
CA ALA A 39 -7.33 -7.37 5.00
C ALA A 39 -5.87 -7.81 4.79
N ALA A 40 -5.03 -6.92 4.28
CA ALA A 40 -3.59 -7.16 4.16
C ALA A 40 -2.94 -6.94 5.54
N ASP A 41 -2.39 -8.00 6.13
CA ASP A 41 -1.57 -7.87 7.34
C ASP A 41 -0.14 -7.47 6.96
N VAL A 42 0.34 -6.37 7.54
CA VAL A 42 1.68 -5.83 7.26
C VAL A 42 2.70 -6.54 8.14
N ALA A 43 3.54 -7.38 7.54
CA ALA A 43 4.66 -8.03 8.22
C ALA A 43 5.92 -7.13 8.19
N VAL A 44 6.55 -6.93 9.34
CA VAL A 44 7.87 -6.28 9.45
C VAL A 44 8.94 -7.35 9.58
N VAL A 45 9.82 -7.43 8.59
CA VAL A 45 10.96 -8.36 8.59
C VAL A 45 12.19 -7.60 9.09
N TYR A 46 12.86 -8.13 10.11
CA TYR A 46 14.13 -7.59 10.59
C TYR A 46 15.11 -8.73 10.85
N GLY A 47 16.41 -8.42 10.77
CA GLY A 47 17.49 -9.38 10.97
C GLY A 47 18.77 -8.66 11.40
N SER A 48 19.76 -9.43 11.85
CA SER A 48 21.07 -8.90 12.24
C SER A 48 21.90 -8.50 11.00
N ASP A 49 23.05 -7.85 11.19
CA ASP A 49 23.91 -7.41 10.08
C ASP A 49 24.35 -8.55 9.15
N MET A 50 24.38 -9.80 9.64
CA MET A 50 24.67 -10.98 8.82
C MET A 50 23.46 -11.50 8.04
N ASP A 51 22.24 -11.16 8.47
CA ASP A 51 20.98 -11.70 7.93
C ASP A 51 20.27 -10.72 6.99
N MET A 52 20.85 -9.53 6.76
CA MET A 52 20.21 -8.46 5.98
C MET A 52 19.89 -8.87 4.53
N ALA A 53 20.69 -9.76 3.94
CA ALA A 53 20.41 -10.32 2.61
C ALA A 53 19.15 -11.19 2.63
N ALA A 54 19.00 -12.05 3.64
CA ALA A 54 17.80 -12.86 3.81
C ALA A 54 16.57 -12.00 4.16
N VAL A 55 16.74 -10.95 4.96
CA VAL A 55 15.68 -9.96 5.23
C VAL A 55 15.21 -9.30 3.92
N THR A 56 16.15 -8.94 3.04
CA THR A 56 15.84 -8.33 1.74
C THR A 56 15.08 -9.31 0.85
N ASP A 57 15.51 -10.57 0.80
CA ASP A 57 14.87 -11.61 0.00
C ASP A 57 13.45 -11.93 0.51
N ILE A 58 13.27 -12.04 1.83
CA ILE A 58 11.96 -12.29 2.45
C ILE A 58 11.04 -11.08 2.25
N THR A 59 11.54 -9.85 2.41
CA THR A 59 10.77 -8.62 2.17
C THR A 59 10.33 -8.52 0.71
N THR A 60 11.23 -8.85 -0.23
CA THR A 60 10.94 -8.85 -1.67
C THR A 60 9.93 -9.93 -2.03
N SER A 61 10.05 -11.11 -1.43
CA SER A 61 9.11 -12.23 -1.62
C SER A 61 7.73 -11.97 -1.02
N LEU A 62 7.65 -11.30 0.14
CA LEU A 62 6.37 -10.88 0.75
C LEU A 62 5.70 -9.80 -0.11
N SER A 63 6.47 -8.84 -0.61
CA SER A 63 5.98 -7.79 -1.49
C SER A 63 5.44 -8.35 -2.82
N SER A 64 6.13 -9.33 -3.40
CA SER A 64 5.67 -10.00 -4.61
C SER A 64 4.45 -10.89 -4.38
N ALA A 65 4.37 -11.57 -3.22
CA ALA A 65 3.19 -12.35 -2.82
C ALA A 65 1.96 -11.45 -2.57
N LEU A 66 2.14 -10.24 -2.04
CA LEU A 66 1.08 -9.25 -1.90
C LEU A 66 0.54 -8.78 -3.27
N GLY A 67 1.41 -8.72 -4.28
CA GLY A 67 1.06 -8.41 -5.67
C GLY A 67 0.20 -9.47 -6.38
N GLY A 68 -0.07 -10.62 -5.73
CA GLY A 68 -0.99 -11.64 -6.24
C GLY A 68 -2.46 -11.37 -5.93
N GLY A 69 -2.76 -10.49 -4.97
CA GLY A 69 -4.08 -9.88 -4.85
C GLY A 69 -4.14 -8.68 -5.79
N THR A 70 -5.22 -8.54 -6.55
CA THR A 70 -5.58 -7.28 -7.23
C THR A 70 -5.85 -6.20 -6.19
N ALA A 71 -4.79 -5.71 -5.54
CA ALA A 71 -4.78 -4.46 -4.81
C ALA A 71 -4.75 -3.35 -5.87
N ALA A 72 -5.93 -2.92 -6.27
CA ALA A 72 -6.10 -1.67 -7.00
C ALA A 72 -5.41 -0.54 -6.23
N GLY A 73 -4.29 -0.05 -6.77
CA GLY A 73 -3.74 1.28 -6.50
C GLY A 73 -3.04 1.50 -5.15
N ALA A 74 -2.19 0.58 -4.68
CA ALA A 74 -1.20 0.94 -3.67
C ALA A 74 0.06 1.44 -4.39
N SER A 75 0.33 2.74 -4.34
CA SER A 75 1.55 3.32 -4.88
C SER A 75 2.76 2.62 -4.28
N THR A 76 3.71 2.20 -5.12
CA THR A 76 4.98 1.56 -4.74
C THR A 76 5.96 2.51 -4.05
N GLU A 77 5.46 3.63 -3.53
CA GLU A 77 6.28 4.66 -2.90
C GLU A 77 6.31 4.45 -1.40
N ALA A 78 7.50 4.27 -0.86
CA ALA A 78 7.74 4.25 0.57
C ALA A 78 8.76 5.33 0.91
N TYR A 79 8.45 6.11 1.96
CA TYR A 79 9.37 7.12 2.46
C TYR A 79 9.73 6.85 3.92
N GLY A 80 11.02 6.62 4.17
CA GLY A 80 11.54 6.38 5.51
C GLY A 80 11.42 7.61 6.41
N LEU A 81 10.74 7.45 7.54
CA LEU A 81 10.68 8.47 8.60
C LEU A 81 11.94 8.52 9.48
N PHE A 82 12.95 7.71 9.15
CA PHE A 82 14.26 7.68 9.78
C PHE A 82 15.35 8.16 8.82
N THR A 83 16.53 8.45 9.36
CA THR A 83 17.75 8.64 8.58
C THR A 83 18.84 7.69 9.09
N THR A 84 19.89 7.46 8.30
CA THR A 84 21.04 6.66 8.72
C THR A 84 21.77 7.27 9.92
N SER A 85 21.75 8.60 10.07
CA SER A 85 22.35 9.32 11.19
C SER A 85 21.42 9.47 12.40
N THR A 86 20.12 9.25 12.24
CA THR A 86 19.12 9.40 13.30
C THR A 86 18.10 8.25 13.17
N PRO A 87 18.44 7.07 13.71
CA PRO A 87 17.54 5.93 13.69
C PRO A 87 16.30 6.21 14.54
N LEU A 88 15.15 5.68 14.10
CA LEU A 88 13.94 5.67 14.91
C LEU A 88 14.08 4.61 16.00
N LEU A 89 14.32 5.05 17.22
CA LEU A 89 14.40 4.18 18.38
C LEU A 89 13.01 3.94 18.97
N LEU A 90 12.82 2.78 19.59
CA LEU A 90 11.58 2.45 20.29
C LEU A 90 11.29 3.46 21.40
N ASN A 91 10.01 3.78 21.58
CA ASN A 91 9.50 4.79 22.50
C ASN A 91 9.95 6.25 22.21
N LYS A 92 10.75 6.50 21.15
CA LYS A 92 10.98 7.85 20.63
C LYS A 92 9.82 8.27 19.74
N SER A 93 9.59 9.58 19.72
CA SER A 93 8.56 10.16 18.88
C SER A 93 9.04 10.17 17.43
N ILE A 94 8.22 9.65 16.51
CA ILE A 94 8.50 9.56 15.08
C ILE A 94 8.71 10.97 14.48
N ASN A 95 8.01 11.96 15.03
CA ASN A 95 8.14 13.36 14.62
C ASN A 95 9.49 14.01 15.00
N SER A 96 10.37 13.31 15.75
CA SER A 96 11.68 13.86 16.13
C SER A 96 12.68 13.88 14.98
N VAL A 97 12.49 13.03 13.96
CA VAL A 97 13.39 12.93 12.80
C VAL A 97 12.82 13.64 11.58
N ARG A 98 11.51 13.52 11.36
CA ARG A 98 10.80 14.19 10.27
C ARG A 98 9.46 14.72 10.75
N THR A 99 9.14 15.95 10.34
CA THR A 99 7.90 16.63 10.73
C THR A 99 6.86 16.68 9.61
N THR A 100 7.25 16.42 8.36
CA THR A 100 6.34 16.44 7.20
C THR A 100 6.87 15.52 6.11
N VAL A 101 5.96 14.89 5.38
CA VAL A 101 6.20 14.19 4.11
C VAL A 101 5.33 14.86 3.04
N SER A 102 5.94 15.20 1.90
CA SER A 102 5.28 15.92 0.80
C SER A 102 5.50 15.24 -0.56
N ALA A 103 4.96 15.83 -1.63
CA ALA A 103 5.19 15.40 -3.02
C ALA A 103 6.67 15.22 -3.38
N SER A 104 7.58 15.98 -2.76
CA SER A 104 9.02 15.81 -2.97
C SER A 104 9.58 14.45 -2.51
N ASN A 105 8.83 13.75 -1.66
CA ASN A 105 9.22 12.48 -1.07
C ASN A 105 8.43 11.30 -1.65
N MET A 106 7.17 11.54 -2.02
CA MET A 106 6.26 10.57 -2.63
C MET A 106 5.56 11.22 -3.84
N PRO A 107 6.29 11.38 -4.96
CA PRO A 107 5.82 12.18 -6.10
C PRO A 107 4.62 11.59 -6.84
N ASN A 108 4.34 10.30 -6.73
CA ASN A 108 3.14 9.70 -7.36
C ASN A 108 1.94 9.71 -6.41
N THR A 109 2.17 9.52 -5.11
CA THR A 109 1.10 9.40 -4.11
C THR A 109 0.62 10.75 -3.60
N LEU A 110 1.57 11.68 -3.41
CA LEU A 110 1.31 13.02 -2.86
C LEU A 110 1.48 14.11 -3.92
N ALA A 111 1.51 13.75 -5.20
CA ALA A 111 1.54 14.71 -6.30
C ALA A 111 0.35 15.66 -6.21
N ASP A 112 0.58 16.93 -6.53
CA ASP A 112 -0.53 17.87 -6.68
C ASP A 112 -1.41 17.43 -7.85
N THR A 113 -2.72 17.41 -7.64
CA THR A 113 -3.71 17.07 -8.67
C THR A 113 -4.62 18.25 -8.93
N SER A 114 -5.39 18.20 -10.01
CA SER A 114 -6.43 19.19 -10.29
C SER A 114 -7.79 18.53 -10.25
N PHE A 115 -8.76 19.21 -9.65
CA PHE A 115 -10.16 18.84 -9.71
C PHE A 115 -10.91 19.88 -10.54
N SER A 116 -11.72 19.43 -11.49
CA SER A 116 -12.57 20.27 -12.32
C SER A 116 -14.02 19.82 -12.08
N GLY A 117 -14.79 20.69 -11.43
CA GLY A 117 -16.22 20.48 -11.17
C GLY A 117 -16.93 21.82 -11.20
N ASP A 118 -17.61 22.20 -10.11
CA ASP A 118 -18.10 23.58 -9.91
C ASP A 118 -17.03 24.66 -10.12
N VAL A 119 -15.77 24.31 -9.81
CA VAL A 119 -14.62 25.19 -9.91
C VAL A 119 -13.37 24.37 -10.19
N ASP A 120 -12.50 24.90 -11.04
CA ASP A 120 -11.15 24.37 -11.24
C ASP A 120 -10.26 24.68 -10.03
N ALA A 121 -9.99 23.65 -9.23
CA ALA A 121 -9.17 23.72 -8.02
C ALA A 121 -7.90 22.87 -8.15
N THR A 122 -6.81 23.37 -7.58
CA THR A 122 -5.60 22.59 -7.35
C THR A 122 -5.71 21.92 -5.97
N VAL A 123 -5.42 20.64 -5.93
CA VAL A 123 -5.48 19.78 -4.76
C VAL A 123 -4.05 19.43 -4.35
N THR A 124 -3.71 19.72 -3.11
CA THR A 124 -2.38 19.48 -2.55
C THR A 124 -2.46 18.49 -1.39
N PHE A 125 -1.46 17.63 -1.26
CA PHE A 125 -1.43 16.56 -0.28
C PHE A 125 -0.24 16.68 0.65
N SER A 126 -0.47 16.43 1.94
CA SER A 126 0.61 16.36 2.92
C SER A 126 0.33 15.31 3.98
N ILE A 127 1.40 14.71 4.48
CA ILE A 127 1.34 13.80 5.63
C ILE A 127 2.21 14.40 6.73
N VAL A 128 1.60 14.63 7.89
CA VAL A 128 2.26 15.19 9.06
C VAL A 128 2.17 14.16 10.19
N PRO A 129 3.30 13.66 10.72
CA PRO A 129 3.28 12.82 11.90
C PRO A 129 2.57 13.52 13.06
N GLY A 130 1.86 12.76 13.91
CA GLY A 130 1.09 13.36 15.01
C GLY A 130 1.96 14.08 16.06
N ASN A 131 1.34 14.53 17.14
CA ASN A 131 2.07 15.23 18.21
C ASN A 131 3.01 14.32 19.02
N ASN A 132 2.63 13.06 19.26
CA ASN A 132 3.46 12.06 19.97
C ASN A 132 3.37 10.65 19.35
N PRO A 133 3.61 10.49 18.04
CA PRO A 133 3.55 9.20 17.37
C PRO A 133 4.73 8.36 17.85
N ARG A 134 4.50 7.34 18.68
CA ARG A 134 5.57 6.49 19.22
C ARG A 134 5.30 5.05 18.89
N VAL A 135 6.35 4.34 18.50
CA VAL A 135 6.33 2.88 18.46
C VAL A 135 6.68 2.40 19.86
N MET A 136 5.69 1.87 20.59
CA MET A 136 5.88 1.38 21.95
C MET A 136 5.96 -0.15 21.95
N PHE A 137 6.80 -0.69 22.83
CA PHE A 137 6.72 -2.11 23.19
C PHE A 137 5.39 -2.37 23.90
N ALA A 138 4.62 -3.31 23.38
CA ALA A 138 3.33 -3.65 23.97
C ALA A 138 3.48 -4.62 25.16
N LYS A 139 4.33 -5.64 25.03
CA LYS A 139 4.58 -6.65 26.06
C LYS A 139 5.91 -7.36 25.79
N GLU A 140 6.63 -7.74 26.85
CA GLU A 140 7.74 -8.68 26.74
C GLU A 140 7.22 -10.11 26.48
N PRO A 141 7.91 -10.92 25.67
CA PRO A 141 7.53 -12.31 25.43
C PRO A 141 7.53 -13.09 26.76
N THR A 142 6.44 -13.80 27.04
CA THR A 142 6.30 -14.65 28.23
C THR A 142 6.51 -16.12 27.93
N SER A 143 6.55 -16.51 26.66
CA SER A 143 6.84 -17.86 26.19
C SER A 143 7.64 -17.84 24.89
N SER A 144 8.14 -19.01 24.45
CA SER A 144 8.79 -19.18 23.13
C SER A 144 7.84 -19.00 21.95
N ASP A 145 6.53 -19.03 22.21
CA ASP A 145 5.48 -18.91 21.20
C ASP A 145 5.01 -17.45 21.06
N ASP A 146 5.41 -16.57 21.98
CA ASP A 146 5.09 -15.14 21.93
C ASP A 146 6.04 -14.44 20.93
N PRO A 147 5.54 -13.48 20.13
CA PRO A 147 6.39 -12.69 19.24
C PRO A 147 7.45 -11.90 20.02
N ASN A 148 8.70 -11.97 19.56
CA ASN A 148 9.85 -11.30 20.18
C ASN A 148 9.71 -9.77 20.25
N VAL A 149 8.91 -9.18 19.37
CA VAL A 149 8.62 -7.75 19.34
C VAL A 149 7.13 -7.55 19.06
N VAL A 150 6.43 -6.90 19.99
CA VAL A 150 5.07 -6.39 19.75
C VAL A 150 5.12 -4.89 19.76
N THR A 151 4.78 -4.27 18.64
CA THR A 151 4.63 -2.83 18.52
C THR A 151 3.15 -2.47 18.63
N LYS A 152 2.85 -1.43 19.40
CA LYS A 152 1.49 -0.87 19.49
C LYS A 152 1.50 0.57 19.04
N PHE A 153 0.54 0.90 18.17
CA PHE A 153 0.20 2.27 17.82
C PHE A 153 -0.98 2.74 18.67
N SER A 154 -1.04 4.04 18.93
CA SER A 154 -2.19 4.63 19.61
C SER A 154 -3.38 4.67 18.65
N THR A 155 -4.55 4.29 19.15
CA THR A 155 -5.85 4.45 18.48
C THR A 155 -6.60 5.71 18.93
N ALA A 156 -6.07 6.43 19.92
CA ALA A 156 -6.66 7.68 20.38
C ALA A 156 -6.41 8.81 19.36
N SER A 157 -7.45 9.55 19.00
CA SER A 157 -7.40 10.64 18.01
C SER A 157 -6.37 11.73 18.35
N GLY A 158 -6.16 12.03 19.63
CA GLY A 158 -5.13 12.98 20.08
C GLY A 158 -3.69 12.49 19.93
N ASN A 159 -3.50 11.20 19.65
CA ASN A 159 -2.20 10.53 19.52
C ASN A 159 -2.14 9.75 18.19
N ALA A 160 -2.77 10.25 17.13
CA ALA A 160 -2.68 9.64 15.81
C ALA A 160 -1.22 9.50 15.36
N LEU A 161 -0.92 8.44 14.60
CA LEU A 161 0.41 8.21 14.06
C LEU A 161 0.81 9.33 13.08
N TYR A 162 -0.14 9.71 12.24
CA TYR A 162 -0.04 10.81 11.30
C TYR A 162 -1.41 11.36 10.98
N ASN A 163 -1.44 12.59 10.46
CA ASN A 163 -2.58 13.19 9.80
C ASN A 163 -2.25 13.31 8.31
N ALA A 164 -3.16 12.81 7.48
CA ALA A 164 -3.12 12.99 6.04
C ALA A 164 -4.10 14.11 5.67
N THR A 165 -3.58 15.17 5.06
CA THR A 165 -4.35 16.39 4.78
C THR A 165 -4.43 16.61 3.28
N ILE A 166 -5.64 16.86 2.81
CA ILE A 166 -5.95 17.31 1.45
C ILE A 166 -6.33 18.78 1.54
N THR A 167 -5.68 19.64 0.77
CA THR A 167 -6.00 21.08 0.73
C THR A 167 -6.34 21.51 -0.67
N PHE A 168 -7.51 22.11 -0.84
CA PHE A 168 -7.96 22.73 -2.08
C PHE A 168 -7.59 24.22 -2.05
N ASN A 169 -7.02 24.73 -3.13
CA ASN A 169 -6.68 26.17 -3.24
C ASN A 169 -7.92 27.07 -3.39
N LYS A 170 -9.08 26.50 -3.68
CA LYS A 170 -10.39 27.15 -3.79
C LYS A 170 -11.44 26.31 -3.07
N ALA A 171 -12.51 26.94 -2.59
CA ALA A 171 -13.63 26.23 -2.00
C ALA A 171 -14.37 25.46 -3.11
N VAL A 172 -14.36 24.13 -3.05
CA VAL A 172 -15.05 23.26 -4.00
C VAL A 172 -16.40 22.85 -3.43
N ASN A 173 -17.47 23.03 -4.21
CA ASN A 173 -18.78 22.49 -3.86
C ASN A 173 -18.98 21.10 -4.49
N PHE A 174 -18.83 20.05 -3.69
CA PHE A 174 -19.02 18.67 -4.14
C PHE A 174 -20.49 18.27 -4.37
N THR A 175 -21.45 19.09 -3.93
CA THR A 175 -22.89 18.88 -4.17
C THR A 175 -23.39 19.56 -5.46
N HIS A 176 -22.50 20.26 -6.17
CA HIS A 176 -22.86 20.89 -7.44
C HIS A 176 -22.98 19.84 -8.55
N ALA A 177 -23.92 20.05 -9.47
CA ALA A 177 -24.15 19.12 -10.59
C ALA A 177 -22.91 18.92 -11.46
N ASP A 178 -22.05 19.94 -11.59
CA ASP A 178 -20.80 19.84 -12.35
C ASP A 178 -19.70 19.09 -11.59
N SER A 179 -19.84 18.87 -10.28
CA SER A 179 -18.90 18.08 -9.47
C SER A 179 -19.33 16.61 -9.36
N GLU A 180 -20.63 16.32 -9.47
CA GLU A 180 -21.16 14.95 -9.39
C GLU A 180 -20.80 14.14 -10.63
N GLY A 181 -20.29 12.92 -10.42
CA GLY A 181 -19.82 12.06 -11.50
C GLY A 181 -18.43 12.43 -12.03
N GLU A 182 -17.82 13.50 -11.54
CA GLU A 182 -16.43 13.83 -11.89
C GLU A 182 -15.42 13.01 -11.09
N GLU A 183 -14.27 12.80 -11.72
CA GLU A 183 -13.16 12.03 -11.15
C GLU A 183 -12.22 12.93 -10.35
N ILE A 184 -11.78 12.44 -9.20
CA ILE A 184 -10.80 13.08 -8.34
C ILE A 184 -9.76 12.06 -7.89
N THR A 185 -8.49 12.39 -8.10
CA THR A 185 -7.38 11.57 -7.62
C THR A 185 -6.98 12.02 -6.22
N LEU A 186 -7.11 11.14 -5.23
CA LEU A 186 -6.74 11.36 -3.83
C LEU A 186 -5.72 10.32 -3.39
N PHE A 187 -4.55 10.76 -2.89
CA PHE A 187 -3.48 9.88 -2.43
C PHE A 187 -3.07 8.79 -3.46
N GLY A 188 -3.03 9.17 -4.74
CA GLY A 188 -2.70 8.25 -5.85
C GLY A 188 -3.80 7.25 -6.22
N GLN A 189 -5.02 7.41 -5.69
CA GLN A 189 -6.19 6.61 -6.07
C GLN A 189 -7.26 7.49 -6.70
N ASP A 190 -7.83 7.03 -7.81
CA ASP A 190 -8.92 7.71 -8.48
C ASP A 190 -10.25 7.33 -7.84
N PHE A 191 -11.08 8.36 -7.64
CA PHE A 191 -12.43 8.24 -7.11
C PHE A 191 -13.39 9.02 -7.99
N THR A 192 -14.63 8.55 -8.08
CA THR A 192 -15.71 9.31 -8.70
C THR A 192 -16.64 9.85 -7.63
N ILE A 193 -16.96 11.14 -7.68
CA ILE A 193 -17.91 11.76 -6.75
C ILE A 193 -19.31 11.22 -7.05
N ALA A 194 -19.97 10.66 -6.03
CA ALA A 194 -21.32 10.14 -6.17
C ALA A 194 -22.36 11.27 -6.08
N SER A 195 -23.45 11.15 -6.83
CA SER A 195 -24.63 12.02 -6.71
C SER A 195 -25.40 11.87 -5.39
N ALA A 196 -25.00 10.90 -4.55
CA ALA A 196 -25.49 10.78 -3.18
C ALA A 196 -24.73 11.70 -2.19
N THR A 197 -23.72 12.44 -2.67
CA THR A 197 -23.00 13.45 -1.87
C THR A 197 -23.96 14.55 -1.43
N ASP A 198 -23.89 14.93 -0.16
CA ASP A 198 -24.73 15.97 0.43
C ASP A 198 -23.89 16.99 1.23
N ASN A 199 -24.55 17.95 1.88
CA ASN A 199 -23.87 19.02 2.63
C ASN A 199 -23.08 18.51 3.86
N THR A 200 -23.25 17.25 4.26
CA THR A 200 -22.65 16.62 5.44
C THR A 200 -21.74 15.44 5.07
N ASN A 201 -22.06 14.72 3.99
CA ASN A 201 -21.41 13.48 3.60
C ASN A 201 -20.85 13.59 2.18
N LEU A 202 -19.54 13.40 2.03
CA LEU A 202 -18.89 13.20 0.73
C LEU A 202 -18.88 11.71 0.42
N ILE A 203 -19.61 11.29 -0.62
CA ILE A 203 -19.68 9.89 -1.04
C ILE A 203 -18.90 9.72 -2.34
N MET A 204 -17.98 8.76 -2.34
CA MET A 204 -17.08 8.51 -3.46
C MET A 204 -17.05 7.03 -3.81
N PHE A 205 -16.96 6.72 -5.11
CA PHE A 205 -16.81 5.37 -5.61
C PHE A 205 -15.39 5.15 -6.13
N LYS A 206 -14.79 4.00 -5.80
CA LYS A 206 -13.46 3.60 -6.29
C LYS A 206 -13.45 3.25 -7.79
N SER A 207 -14.62 3.01 -8.36
CA SER A 207 -14.81 2.81 -9.80
C SER A 207 -16.22 3.22 -10.18
N ALA A 208 -16.38 4.01 -11.23
CA ALA A 208 -17.68 4.31 -11.83
C ALA A 208 -17.61 4.14 -13.35
N LYS A 209 -18.74 3.80 -13.96
CA LYS A 209 -18.86 3.70 -15.42
C LYS A 209 -19.87 4.73 -15.90
N LYS A 210 -19.43 5.75 -16.63
CA LYS A 210 -20.32 6.69 -17.31
C LYS A 210 -20.95 6.00 -18.52
N VAL A 211 -22.28 5.97 -18.58
CA VAL A 211 -23.05 5.42 -19.70
C VAL A 211 -23.83 6.56 -20.35
N PHE A 212 -23.51 6.86 -21.62
CA PHE A 212 -24.24 7.87 -22.38
C PHE A 212 -25.45 7.23 -23.07
N LEU A 213 -26.65 7.66 -22.68
CA LEU A 213 -27.88 7.26 -23.35
C LEU A 213 -28.22 8.29 -24.42
N THR A 214 -27.98 7.96 -25.69
CA THR A 214 -28.38 8.82 -26.82
C THR A 214 -29.80 8.47 -27.26
N ALA A 215 -30.76 9.39 -27.01
CA ALA A 215 -32.11 9.26 -27.56
C ALA A 215 -32.09 9.54 -29.09
N GLY A 216 -32.65 8.62 -29.89
CA GLY A 216 -32.84 8.83 -31.33
C GLY A 216 -31.72 8.36 -32.25
N GLY A 217 -30.72 7.62 -31.76
CA GLY A 217 -29.75 6.90 -32.61
C GLY A 217 -30.33 5.66 -33.29
N SER A 218 -29.52 4.92 -34.06
CA SER A 218 -29.91 3.67 -34.74
C SER A 218 -30.37 2.54 -33.79
N SER A 219 -30.18 2.70 -32.49
CA SER A 219 -30.85 1.93 -31.43
C SER A 219 -31.74 2.87 -30.60
N PRO A 220 -33.07 2.88 -30.82
CA PRO A 220 -34.00 3.79 -30.13
C PRO A 220 -34.17 3.50 -28.63
N ASN A 221 -33.63 2.36 -28.15
CA ASN A 221 -33.61 1.98 -26.74
C ASN A 221 -32.19 1.48 -26.37
N PRO A 222 -31.20 2.37 -26.15
CA PRO A 222 -29.87 1.95 -25.72
C PRO A 222 -29.97 1.30 -24.34
N SER A 223 -29.53 0.04 -24.24
CA SER A 223 -29.44 -0.71 -22.99
C SER A 223 -28.00 -1.17 -22.77
N GLU A 224 -27.46 -0.95 -21.59
CA GLU A 224 -26.13 -1.45 -21.20
C GLU A 224 -26.26 -2.36 -19.99
N VAL A 225 -25.69 -3.57 -20.10
CA VAL A 225 -25.60 -4.51 -18.97
C VAL A 225 -24.37 -4.13 -18.17
N VAL A 226 -24.58 -3.57 -16.98
CA VAL A 226 -23.52 -3.34 -16.01
C VAL A 226 -23.25 -4.65 -15.29
N GLN A 227 -22.12 -5.30 -15.59
CA GLN A 227 -21.64 -6.42 -14.78
C GLN A 227 -21.04 -5.84 -13.50
N ILE A 228 -21.65 -6.19 -12.36
CA ILE A 228 -21.22 -5.83 -11.02
C ILE A 228 -20.32 -6.93 -10.48
#